data_AF-A0A840Z3Y7-F1
#
_entry.id   AF-A0A840Z3Y7-F1
#
_cell.length_a   1.000
_cell.length_b   1.000
_cell.length_c   1.000
_cell.angle_alpha   90.00
_cell.angle_beta   90.00
_cell.angle_gamma   90.00
#
_symmetry.space_group_name_H-M   'P 1'
#
loop_
_entity.id
_entity.type
_entity.pdbx_description
1 polymer ?
#
loop_
_entity_poly.entity_id
_entity_poly.type
_entity_poly.pdbx_seq_one_letter_code
_entity_poly.pdbx_strand_id
1 'polypeptide(L)'
;MWTSAVDRFVLPVVASTSGQTAETFDVNHFTGLTQCHIDTAGDEHWQFSDGFRQIRLDLVEGTLCAGPVYLRYDIGGLASAQPKVQTLERLILLARSGRLAATRFPAERRAVRWALVLRVYDALSAGASQRDIAMHLYNLGDLARWRVEAPAYRRRVQRLVAAARDAVRHDPAEWLNGRYP
;
A
#
# COMPACT_ATOMS: atom_id res chain seq x y z
N MET A 1 0.79 -3.76 -10.53
CA MET A 1 -0.17 -2.86 -9.88
C MET A 1 -1.39 -3.68 -9.44
N TRP A 2 -2.02 -3.40 -8.30
CA TRP A 2 -3.22 -4.14 -7.85
C TRP A 2 -4.42 -3.84 -8.74
N THR A 3 -5.42 -4.70 -8.83
CA THR A 3 -6.68 -4.36 -9.51
C THR A 3 -7.53 -3.44 -8.63
N SER A 4 -8.40 -2.62 -9.22
CA SER A 4 -9.37 -1.79 -8.47
C SER A 4 -10.36 -2.62 -7.64
N ALA A 5 -10.57 -3.88 -8.00
CA ALA A 5 -11.33 -4.86 -7.20
C ALA A 5 -10.70 -5.18 -5.84
N VAL A 6 -9.38 -4.98 -5.69
CA VAL A 6 -8.62 -5.25 -4.46
C VAL A 6 -8.30 -3.95 -3.73
N ASP A 7 -7.84 -2.93 -4.47
CA ASP A 7 -7.52 -1.63 -3.90
C ASP A 7 -8.75 -0.70 -3.90
N ARG A 8 -9.43 -0.65 -2.76
CA ARG A 8 -10.60 0.21 -2.54
C ARG A 8 -10.29 1.72 -2.57
N PHE A 9 -9.01 2.11 -2.52
CA PHE A 9 -8.60 3.52 -2.54
C PHE A 9 -8.37 4.07 -3.94
N VAL A 10 -8.58 3.26 -4.99
CA VAL A 10 -8.56 3.75 -6.37
C VAL A 10 -9.68 4.75 -6.59
N LEU A 11 -9.33 5.93 -7.13
CA LEU A 11 -10.28 6.99 -7.47
C LEU A 11 -10.51 7.02 -8.99
N PRO A 12 -11.71 6.62 -9.47
CA PRO A 12 -12.08 6.79 -10.87
C PRO A 12 -12.24 8.27 -11.21
N VAL A 13 -11.65 8.70 -12.33
CA VAL A 13 -11.66 10.09 -12.77
C VAL A 13 -11.93 10.20 -14.26
N VAL A 14 -12.63 11.27 -14.65
CA VAL A 14 -12.72 11.72 -16.04
C VAL A 14 -11.91 13.00 -16.17
N ALA A 15 -10.98 13.02 -17.12
CA ALA A 15 -10.17 14.18 -17.43
C ALA A 15 -10.73 14.89 -18.67
N SER A 16 -10.97 16.19 -18.56
CA SER A 16 -11.42 17.00 -19.68
C SER A 16 -10.57 18.25 -19.84
N THR A 17 -10.21 18.58 -21.08
CA THR A 17 -9.54 19.84 -21.43
C THR A 17 -10.51 21.02 -21.49
N SER A 18 -11.83 20.75 -21.53
CA SER A 18 -12.87 21.78 -21.49
C SER A 18 -13.33 21.99 -20.04
N GLY A 19 -12.69 22.92 -19.33
CA GLY A 19 -13.05 23.28 -17.96
C GLY A 19 -12.71 24.73 -17.64
N GLN A 20 -13.29 25.28 -16.56
CA GLN A 20 -12.90 26.60 -16.06
C GLN A 20 -11.41 26.60 -15.68
N THR A 21 -10.67 27.58 -16.19
CA THR A 21 -9.20 27.67 -16.09
C THR A 21 -8.68 27.68 -14.65
N ALA A 22 -9.51 28.08 -13.67
CA ALA A 22 -9.14 28.25 -12.27
C ALA A 22 -9.07 26.96 -11.44
N GLU A 23 -9.62 25.84 -11.93
CA GLU A 23 -9.64 24.55 -11.20
C GLU A 23 -9.05 23.41 -12.02
N THR A 24 -7.94 23.66 -12.71
CA THR A 24 -7.25 22.64 -13.51
C THR A 24 -6.20 21.90 -12.69
N PHE A 25 -6.03 20.62 -13.01
CA PHE A 25 -4.99 19.74 -12.51
C PHE A 25 -3.98 19.49 -13.63
N ASP A 26 -2.72 19.85 -13.41
CA ASP A 26 -1.63 19.56 -14.33
C ASP A 26 -0.69 18.52 -13.70
N VAL A 27 -0.61 17.34 -14.33
CA VAL A 27 0.22 16.23 -13.86
C VAL A 27 1.72 16.57 -13.93
N ASN A 28 2.12 17.52 -14.79
CA ASN A 28 3.51 17.91 -14.96
C ASN A 28 4.09 18.62 -13.73
N HIS A 29 3.24 19.12 -12.82
CA HIS A 29 3.70 19.64 -11.53
C HIS A 29 4.23 18.54 -10.59
N PHE A 30 4.04 17.27 -10.92
CA PHE A 30 4.36 16.12 -10.05
C PHE A 30 5.29 15.10 -10.69
N THR A 31 6.06 15.47 -11.73
CA THR A 31 6.92 14.55 -12.53
C THR A 31 7.86 13.66 -11.72
N GLY A 32 8.32 14.09 -10.54
CA GLY A 32 9.15 13.28 -9.65
C GLY A 32 8.39 12.28 -8.77
N LEU A 33 7.07 12.31 -8.79
CA LEU A 33 6.16 11.47 -7.99
C LEU A 33 5.23 10.62 -8.85
N THR A 34 5.14 10.88 -10.16
CA THR A 34 4.14 10.28 -11.03
C THR A 34 4.65 9.11 -11.84
N GLN A 35 3.83 8.08 -11.95
CA GLN A 35 3.98 6.98 -12.89
C GLN A 35 2.64 6.73 -13.57
N CYS A 36 2.66 6.61 -14.90
CA CYS A 36 1.51 6.18 -15.70
C CYS A 36 1.71 4.73 -16.14
N HIS A 37 0.65 3.94 -16.03
CA HIS A 37 0.56 2.59 -16.55
C HIS A 37 -0.66 2.50 -17.46
N ILE A 38 -0.46 2.12 -18.71
CA ILE A 38 -1.55 1.86 -19.67
C ILE A 38 -1.76 0.35 -19.68
N ASP A 39 -2.99 -0.09 -19.45
CA ASP A 39 -3.32 -1.52 -19.47
C ASP A 39 -3.55 -2.08 -20.89
N THR A 40 -3.92 -3.36 -20.99
CA THR A 40 -4.17 -4.01 -22.29
C THR A 40 -5.44 -3.51 -22.99
N ALA A 41 -6.37 -2.89 -22.27
CA ALA A 41 -7.56 -2.26 -22.84
C ALA A 41 -7.27 -0.83 -23.32
N GLY A 42 -6.13 -0.25 -22.93
CA GLY A 42 -5.74 1.12 -23.24
C GLY A 42 -6.11 2.12 -22.14
N ASP A 43 -6.57 1.64 -20.98
CA ASP A 43 -6.98 2.50 -19.88
C ASP A 43 -5.75 3.06 -19.15
N GLU A 44 -5.78 4.36 -18.84
CA GLU A 44 -4.70 5.03 -18.13
C GLU A 44 -4.86 4.91 -16.61
N HIS A 45 -3.82 4.40 -15.96
CA HIS A 45 -3.72 4.32 -14.51
C HIS A 45 -2.55 5.16 -14.01
N TRP A 46 -2.86 6.18 -13.21
CA TRP A 46 -1.88 7.12 -12.70
C TRP A 46 -1.63 6.90 -11.22
N GLN A 47 -0.38 6.67 -10.87
CA GLN A 47 0.08 6.55 -9.50
C GLN A 47 0.96 7.74 -9.13
N PHE A 48 0.65 8.38 -8.01
CA PHE A 48 1.45 9.43 -7.39
C PHE A 48 2.05 8.85 -6.13
N SER A 49 3.37 8.69 -6.04
CA SER A 49 4.04 8.08 -4.90
C SER A 49 5.36 8.74 -4.55
N ASP A 50 5.66 8.77 -3.25
CA ASP A 50 6.96 9.14 -2.69
C ASP A 50 7.72 7.92 -2.12
N GLY A 51 7.31 6.71 -2.51
CA GLY A 51 7.84 5.44 -2.01
C GLY A 51 7.20 4.94 -0.71
N PHE A 52 6.57 5.82 0.08
CA PHE A 52 5.90 5.45 1.34
C PHE A 52 4.38 5.62 1.29
N ARG A 53 3.93 6.61 0.53
CA ARG A 53 2.53 6.97 0.34
C ARG A 53 2.20 6.89 -1.13
N GLN A 54 0.94 6.63 -1.43
CA GLN A 54 0.48 6.59 -2.80
C GLN A 54 -0.96 7.04 -2.96
N ILE A 55 -1.24 7.72 -4.06
CA ILE A 55 -2.58 7.99 -4.59
C ILE A 55 -2.65 7.32 -5.95
N ARG A 56 -3.78 6.68 -6.25
CA ARG A 56 -4.03 6.12 -7.56
C ARG A 56 -5.31 6.66 -8.16
N LEU A 57 -5.21 7.11 -9.40
CA LEU A 57 -6.30 7.54 -10.25
C LEU A 57 -6.43 6.55 -11.41
N ASP A 58 -7.66 6.10 -11.67
CA ASP A 58 -7.98 5.32 -12.87
C ASP A 58 -8.81 6.21 -13.78
N LEU A 59 -8.29 6.50 -14.99
CA LEU A 59 -8.98 7.34 -15.95
C LEU A 59 -10.05 6.49 -16.64
N VAL A 60 -11.30 6.93 -16.49
CA VAL A 60 -12.44 6.32 -17.18
C VAL A 60 -12.61 6.93 -18.57
N GLU A 61 -12.30 8.23 -18.70
CA GLU A 61 -12.33 8.97 -19.95
C GLU A 61 -11.28 10.08 -19.94
N GLY A 62 -10.74 10.39 -21.12
CA GLY A 62 -9.71 11.42 -21.30
C GLY A 62 -8.31 10.97 -20.89
N THR A 63 -7.40 11.92 -20.76
CA THR A 63 -5.98 11.67 -20.45
C THR A 63 -5.40 12.80 -19.62
N LEU A 64 -4.46 12.50 -18.71
CA LEU A 64 -3.69 13.53 -18.00
C LEU A 64 -2.53 14.09 -18.84
N CYS A 65 -2.20 13.46 -19.97
CA CYS A 65 -1.11 13.88 -20.85
C CYS A 65 -1.47 15.07 -21.76
N ALA A 66 -2.74 15.50 -21.79
CA ALA A 66 -3.20 16.60 -22.65
C ALA A 66 -2.87 18.01 -22.12
N GLY A 67 -2.10 18.10 -21.03
CA GLY A 67 -1.83 19.35 -20.31
C GLY A 67 -2.77 19.52 -19.10
N PRO A 68 -3.00 20.76 -18.63
CA PRO A 68 -3.92 21.03 -17.53
C PRO A 68 -5.35 20.57 -17.87
N VAL A 69 -5.95 19.75 -17.01
CA VAL A 69 -7.28 19.18 -17.19
C VAL A 69 -8.19 19.45 -16.01
N TYR A 70 -9.48 19.55 -16.26
CA TYR A 70 -10.50 19.51 -15.23
C TYR A 70 -10.82 18.05 -14.89
N LEU A 71 -10.74 17.69 -13.59
CA LEU A 71 -11.03 16.34 -13.11
C LEU A 71 -12.45 16.26 -12.57
N ARG A 72 -13.24 15.34 -13.13
CA ARG A 72 -14.54 14.93 -12.58
C ARG A 72 -14.41 13.58 -11.88
N TYR A 73 -14.91 13.51 -10.66
CA TYR A 73 -14.83 12.30 -9.82
C TYR A 73 -16.15 11.56 -9.85
N ASP A 74 -16.13 10.25 -10.13
CA ASP A 74 -17.30 9.39 -10.03
C ASP A 74 -17.22 8.50 -8.79
N ILE A 75 -17.98 8.85 -7.76
CA ILE A 75 -18.01 8.15 -6.47
C ILE A 75 -19.42 7.62 -6.22
N GLY A 76 -19.67 6.40 -6.70
CA GLY A 76 -20.89 5.64 -6.42
C GLY A 76 -20.83 4.81 -5.14
N GLY A 77 -22.00 4.64 -4.51
CA GLY A 77 -22.29 3.70 -3.42
C GLY A 77 -21.77 4.12 -2.04
N LEU A 78 -22.64 4.12 -1.02
CA LEU A 78 -22.28 4.58 0.33
C LEU A 78 -21.19 3.73 1.00
N ALA A 79 -21.27 2.41 0.89
CA ALA A 79 -20.28 1.51 1.50
C ALA A 79 -18.88 1.64 0.86
N SER A 80 -18.83 1.92 -0.45
CA SER A 80 -17.61 2.05 -1.24
C SER A 80 -17.09 3.50 -1.35
N ALA A 81 -17.89 4.49 -0.99
CA ALA A 81 -17.52 5.90 -1.15
C ALA A 81 -16.43 6.33 -0.18
N GLN A 82 -16.46 5.86 1.08
CA GLN A 82 -15.57 6.39 2.13
C GLN A 82 -14.06 6.31 1.77
N PRO A 83 -13.52 5.19 1.28
CA PRO A 83 -12.11 5.13 0.86
C PRO A 83 -11.80 6.05 -0.33
N LYS A 84 -12.71 6.18 -1.30
CA LYS A 84 -12.56 7.06 -2.46
C LYS A 84 -12.56 8.53 -2.06
N VAL A 85 -13.43 8.93 -1.13
CA VAL A 85 -13.45 10.27 -0.55
C VAL A 85 -12.13 10.56 0.17
N GLN A 86 -11.57 9.61 0.92
CA GLN A 86 -10.25 9.77 1.53
C GLN A 86 -9.14 9.95 0.48
N THR A 87 -9.21 9.23 -0.64
CA THR A 87 -8.28 9.43 -1.77
C THR A 87 -8.45 10.81 -2.40
N LEU A 88 -9.69 11.28 -2.58
CA LEU A 88 -9.97 12.63 -3.08
C LEU A 88 -9.41 13.72 -2.14
N GLU A 89 -9.58 13.59 -0.82
CA GLU A 89 -8.97 14.51 0.14
C GLU A 89 -7.43 14.54 0.02
N ARG A 90 -6.80 13.38 -0.17
CA ARG A 90 -5.35 13.27 -0.39
C ARG A 90 -4.93 13.93 -1.70
N LEU A 91 -5.72 13.75 -2.77
CA LEU A 91 -5.47 14.37 -4.07
C LEU A 91 -5.56 15.89 -3.99
N ILE A 92 -6.60 16.43 -3.33
CA ILE A 92 -6.74 17.87 -3.10
C ILE A 92 -5.53 18.42 -2.35
N LEU A 93 -5.05 17.70 -1.32
CA LEU A 93 -3.88 18.13 -0.56
C LEU A 93 -2.58 18.05 -1.37
N LEU A 94 -2.43 17.01 -2.21
CA LEU A 94 -1.32 16.90 -3.16
C LEU A 94 -1.34 18.09 -4.13
N ALA A 95 -2.48 18.36 -4.76
CA ALA A 95 -2.65 19.46 -5.70
C ALA A 95 -2.31 20.83 -5.08
N ARG A 96 -2.70 21.04 -3.82
CA ARG A 96 -2.42 22.31 -3.11
C ARG A 96 -1.00 22.46 -2.60
N SER A 97 -0.32 21.36 -2.26
CA SER A 97 0.94 21.41 -1.52
C SER A 97 2.15 20.87 -2.27
N GLY A 98 1.95 20.23 -3.43
CA GLY A 98 3.02 19.58 -4.19
C GLY A 98 3.52 18.26 -3.58
N ARG A 99 2.97 17.82 -2.44
CA ARG A 99 3.49 16.68 -1.66
C ARG A 99 2.41 15.79 -1.07
N LEU A 100 2.75 14.52 -0.88
CA LEU A 100 1.93 13.55 -0.14
C LEU A 100 2.09 13.75 1.36
N ALA A 101 1.19 14.51 1.98
CA ALA A 101 1.30 14.85 3.40
C ALA A 101 0.95 13.67 4.32
N ALA A 102 1.90 13.27 5.18
CA ALA A 102 1.76 12.14 6.10
C ALA A 102 0.50 12.19 7.00
N THR A 103 0.00 13.39 7.33
CA THR A 103 -1.22 13.55 8.14
C THR A 103 -2.47 12.91 7.54
N ARG A 104 -2.51 12.70 6.21
CA ARG A 104 -3.63 12.03 5.50
C ARG A 104 -3.36 10.56 5.19
N PHE A 105 -2.22 10.01 5.62
CA PHE A 105 -1.83 8.61 5.44
C PHE A 105 -1.52 7.99 6.80
N PRO A 106 -2.56 7.62 7.58
CA PRO A 106 -2.33 6.95 8.86
C PRO A 106 -1.56 5.65 8.65
N ALA A 107 -0.60 5.37 9.52
CA ALA A 107 0.15 4.13 9.48
C ALA A 107 -0.79 2.92 9.69
N GLU A 108 -0.65 1.89 8.86
CA GLU A 108 -1.31 0.61 9.07
C GLU A 108 -0.67 -0.06 10.30
N ARG A 109 -1.42 -0.09 11.40
CA ARG A 109 -0.92 -0.59 12.70
C ARG A 109 -0.44 -2.04 12.61
N ARG A 110 -1.03 -2.83 11.72
CA ARG A 110 -0.66 -4.23 11.48
C ARG A 110 0.60 -4.39 10.63
N ALA A 111 1.01 -3.37 9.88
CA ALA A 111 2.14 -3.46 8.97
C ALA A 111 3.45 -3.87 9.67
N VAL A 112 3.66 -3.43 10.92
CA VAL A 112 4.83 -3.85 11.73
C VAL A 112 4.80 -5.36 11.99
N ARG A 113 3.63 -5.89 12.36
CA ARG A 113 3.44 -7.33 12.60
C ARG A 113 3.61 -8.12 11.32
N TRP A 114 3.04 -7.64 10.22
CA TRP A 114 3.14 -8.24 8.89
C TRP A 114 4.57 -8.29 8.37
N ALA A 115 5.30 -7.19 8.43
CA ALA A 115 6.71 -7.14 8.06
C ALA A 115 7.54 -8.15 8.88
N LEU A 116 7.23 -8.29 10.17
CA LEU A 116 7.90 -9.28 11.01
C LEU A 116 7.59 -10.74 10.58
N VAL A 117 6.34 -11.02 10.23
CA VAL A 117 5.91 -12.34 9.73
C VAL A 117 6.61 -12.67 8.40
N LEU A 118 6.66 -11.72 7.47
CA LEU A 118 7.33 -11.88 6.18
C LEU A 118 8.84 -12.10 6.35
N ARG A 119 9.52 -11.31 7.20
CA ARG A 119 10.95 -11.52 7.51
C ARG A 119 11.24 -12.91 8.09
N VAL A 120 10.34 -13.44 8.91
CA VAL A 120 10.47 -14.81 9.45
C VAL A 120 10.29 -15.84 8.34
N TYR A 121 9.36 -15.63 7.41
CA TYR A 121 9.21 -16.49 6.25
C TYR A 121 10.48 -16.48 5.37
N ASP A 122 11.05 -15.32 5.11
CA ASP A 122 12.29 -15.18 4.33
C ASP A 122 13.45 -15.92 5.01
N ALA A 123 13.60 -15.77 6.32
CA ALA A 123 14.63 -16.47 7.09
C ALA A 123 14.45 -18.00 7.03
N LEU A 124 13.22 -18.50 7.17
CA LEU A 124 12.93 -19.94 7.04
C LEU A 124 13.25 -20.44 5.62
N SER A 125 12.93 -19.65 4.59
CA SER A 125 13.21 -19.97 3.19
C SER A 125 14.71 -20.01 2.90
N ALA A 126 15.50 -19.19 3.60
CA ALA A 126 16.96 -19.22 3.60
C ALA A 126 17.57 -20.34 4.46
N GLY A 127 16.75 -21.20 5.08
CA GLY A 127 17.20 -22.35 5.89
C GLY A 127 17.50 -22.03 7.36
N ALA A 128 17.19 -20.82 7.84
CA ALA A 128 17.41 -20.45 9.23
C ALA A 128 16.56 -21.31 10.18
N SER A 129 17.16 -21.77 11.27
CA SER A 129 16.44 -22.49 12.31
C SER A 129 15.66 -21.52 13.21
N GLN A 130 14.71 -22.04 13.99
CA GLN A 130 14.02 -21.25 15.03
C GLN A 130 14.98 -20.66 16.06
N ARG A 131 16.14 -21.30 16.28
CA ARG A 131 17.19 -20.76 17.15
C ARG A 131 17.78 -19.51 16.51
N ASP A 132 18.21 -19.60 15.25
CA ASP A 132 18.86 -18.48 14.55
C ASP A 132 17.93 -17.26 14.49
N ILE A 133 16.65 -17.51 14.18
CA ILE A 133 15.60 -16.49 14.21
C ILE A 133 15.47 -15.88 15.62
N ALA A 134 15.45 -16.69 16.68
CA ALA A 134 15.37 -16.18 18.05
C ALA A 134 16.58 -15.31 18.42
N MET A 135 17.79 -15.77 18.10
CA MET A 135 19.03 -15.07 18.44
C MET A 135 19.12 -13.73 17.72
N HIS A 136 18.78 -13.68 16.43
CA HIS A 136 18.83 -12.45 15.64
C HIS A 136 17.68 -11.49 15.96
N LEU A 137 16.45 -11.98 16.13
CA LEU A 137 15.30 -11.11 16.33
C LEU A 137 15.28 -10.46 17.72
N TYR A 138 15.79 -11.18 18.73
CA TYR A 138 15.73 -10.77 20.13
C TYR A 138 17.11 -10.48 20.73
N ASN A 139 18.19 -10.50 19.93
CA ASN A 139 19.57 -10.23 20.37
C ASN A 139 19.97 -11.03 21.62
N LEU A 140 19.64 -12.32 21.66
CA LEU A 140 19.81 -13.16 22.86
C LEU A 140 21.25 -13.65 23.10
N GLY A 141 22.20 -13.32 22.22
CA GLY A 141 23.54 -13.91 22.23
C GLY A 141 23.53 -15.36 21.74
N ASP A 142 24.60 -16.13 21.98
CA ASP A 142 24.63 -17.55 21.63
C ASP A 142 24.23 -18.44 22.82
N LEU A 143 22.95 -18.80 22.91
CA LEU A 143 22.42 -19.63 23.99
C LEU A 143 22.36 -21.11 23.59
N ALA A 144 23.35 -21.89 24.02
CA ALA A 144 23.45 -23.34 23.74
C ALA A 144 22.14 -24.10 24.03
N ARG A 145 21.49 -23.85 25.18
CA ARG A 145 20.21 -24.46 25.55
C ARG A 145 19.07 -23.43 25.58
N TRP A 146 18.99 -22.56 24.56
CA TRP A 146 17.98 -21.49 24.47
C TRP A 146 16.53 -21.93 24.71
N ARG A 147 16.19 -23.19 24.42
CA ARG A 147 14.86 -23.75 24.67
C ARG A 147 14.50 -23.75 26.16
N VAL A 148 15.50 -23.89 27.03
CA VAL A 148 15.41 -23.92 28.49
C VAL A 148 15.77 -22.55 29.08
N GLU A 149 16.81 -21.91 28.55
CA GLU A 149 17.31 -20.61 29.03
C GLU A 149 16.40 -19.44 28.62
N ALA A 150 15.66 -19.57 27.51
CA ALA A 150 14.82 -18.54 26.92
C ALA A 150 13.43 -19.08 26.49
N PRO A 151 12.65 -19.72 27.39
CA PRO A 151 11.42 -20.43 27.02
C PRO A 151 10.30 -19.49 26.55
N ALA A 152 10.28 -18.25 27.01
CA ALA A 152 9.35 -17.22 26.53
C ALA A 152 9.62 -16.86 25.06
N TYR A 153 10.89 -16.67 24.70
CA TYR A 153 11.29 -16.35 23.33
C TYR A 153 11.08 -17.51 22.38
N ARG A 154 11.30 -18.75 22.84
CA ARG A 154 10.90 -19.96 22.10
C ARG A 154 9.43 -19.92 21.70
N ARG A 155 8.52 -19.69 22.66
CA ARG A 155 7.07 -19.63 22.36
C ARG A 155 6.72 -18.47 21.43
N ARG A 156 7.41 -17.33 21.52
CA ARG A 156 7.23 -16.21 20.58
C ARG A 156 7.66 -16.58 19.16
N VAL A 157 8.83 -17.19 18.98
CA VAL A 157 9.31 -17.64 17.66
C VAL A 157 8.42 -18.74 17.09
N GLN A 158 7.97 -19.71 17.89
CA GLN A 158 7.06 -20.76 17.41
C GLN A 158 5.76 -20.17 16.83
N ARG A 159 5.16 -19.18 17.52
CA ARG A 159 3.96 -18.48 17.02
C ARG A 159 4.25 -17.66 15.77
N LEU A 160 5.43 -17.04 15.69
CA LEU A 160 5.87 -16.32 14.49
C LEU A 160 6.05 -17.25 13.29
N VAL A 161 6.69 -18.40 13.47
CA VAL A 161 6.88 -19.40 12.42
C VAL A 161 5.55 -19.99 11.97
N ALA A 162 4.62 -20.24 12.91
CA ALA A 162 3.27 -20.67 12.56
C ALA A 162 2.56 -19.61 11.70
N ALA A 163 2.58 -18.34 12.12
CA ALA A 163 2.00 -17.23 11.37
C ALA A 163 2.66 -17.04 9.99
N ALA A 164 3.98 -17.20 9.88
CA ALA A 164 4.72 -17.09 8.62
C ALA A 164 4.38 -18.19 7.62
N ARG A 165 4.18 -19.42 8.10
CA ARG A 165 3.75 -20.54 7.23
C ARG A 165 2.30 -20.41 6.82
N ASP A 166 1.48 -19.81 7.67
CA ASP A 166 0.07 -19.54 7.40
C ASP A 166 -0.12 -18.37 6.42
N ALA A 167 0.67 -17.30 6.59
CA ALA A 167 0.72 -16.11 5.74
C ALA A 167 0.74 -16.43 4.24
N VAL A 168 1.64 -17.33 3.83
CA VAL A 168 1.84 -17.65 2.41
C VAL A 168 0.75 -18.55 1.80
N ARG A 169 -0.17 -19.04 2.62
CA ARG A 169 -1.36 -19.77 2.15
C ARG A 169 -2.53 -18.85 1.86
N HIS A 170 -2.49 -17.61 2.33
CA HIS A 170 -3.54 -16.63 2.14
C HIS A 170 -3.30 -15.84 0.86
N ASP A 171 -4.39 -15.43 0.21
CA ASP A 171 -4.31 -14.51 -0.92
C ASP A 171 -3.70 -13.18 -0.44
N PRO A 172 -2.64 -12.67 -1.08
CA PRO A 172 -2.08 -11.35 -0.81
C PRO A 172 -3.12 -10.21 -0.73
N ALA A 173 -4.26 -10.30 -1.43
CA ALA A 173 -5.36 -9.35 -1.34
C ALA A 173 -6.00 -9.29 0.07
N GLU A 174 -5.96 -10.38 0.84
CA GLU A 174 -6.50 -10.44 2.20
C GLU A 174 -5.73 -9.58 3.20
N TRP A 175 -4.46 -9.26 2.89
CA TRP A 175 -3.66 -8.33 3.68
C TRP A 175 -4.18 -6.91 3.47
N LEU A 176 -4.55 -6.54 2.24
CA LEU A 176 -5.00 -5.19 1.91
C LEU A 176 -6.42 -4.90 2.38
N ASN A 177 -7.31 -5.89 2.31
CA ASN A 177 -8.70 -5.73 2.77
C ASN A 177 -8.87 -5.96 4.28
N GLY A 178 -7.79 -6.36 4.95
CA GLY A 178 -7.72 -6.54 6.39
C GLY A 178 -8.34 -7.83 6.93
N ARG A 179 -8.56 -8.83 6.07
CA ARG A 179 -9.01 -10.19 6.46
C ARG A 179 -7.86 -11.06 7.00
N TYR A 180 -6.62 -10.77 6.61
CA TYR A 180 -5.47 -11.40 7.25
C TYR A 180 -5.23 -10.79 8.66
N PRO A 181 -5.15 -11.62 9.71
CA PRO A 181 -5.01 -11.17 11.09
C PRO A 181 -3.70 -10.43 11.44
#